data_AF-A0A537ZCF0-F1
#
_entry.id   AF-A0A537ZCF0-F1
#
_cell.length_a   1.000
_cell.length_b   1.000
_cell.length_c   1.000
_cell.angle_alpha   90.00
_cell.angle_beta   90.00
_cell.angle_gamma   90.00
#
_symmetry.space_group_name_H-M   'P 1'
#
loop_
_entity.id
_entity.type
_entity.pdbx_description
1 polymer ?
#
loop_
_entity_poly.entity_id
_entity_poly.type
_entity_poly.pdbx_seq_one_letter_code
_entity_poly.pdbx_strand_id
1 'polypeptide(L)'
;VRGCAQQLVRRAKQLGVAVVVVGHVTKNGTLAGPRSLEHVVDTVLAFEGDRHHALRFLRALKHRFGSTQELGVLEMAAHGLVDVPDPSSLFLADRPASAAGSVVVPVMHGTRPLLVEVQALVGAPVDGTPRARRVAQGIDPARLAMLLAVLSERCDVAVGGSDVYASVAGGVRVADPGADLAIALAIASARSGRPVGDDVVAIGEVGLGGELRQVAHIERRLVESSRLRFEAAIVPASLPADVVSPGSLRVVRAGTLSEAIAAAFRARSRREQRAPACLNAVAGPPIALVS
;
A
#
# COMPACT_ATOMS: atom_id res chain seq x y z
N VAL A 1 -30.95 -15.46 17.97
CA VAL A 1 -30.25 -14.29 17.37
C VAL A 1 -30.81 -13.90 15.99
N ARG A 2 -30.74 -14.75 14.95
CA ARG A 2 -31.27 -14.43 13.60
C ARG A 2 -32.74 -13.94 13.59
N GLY A 3 -33.63 -14.63 14.29
CA GLY A 3 -35.04 -14.24 14.39
C GLY A 3 -35.24 -12.86 15.05
N CYS A 4 -34.46 -12.54 16.08
CA CYS A 4 -34.46 -11.22 16.72
C CYS A 4 -34.01 -10.13 15.75
N ALA A 5 -32.93 -10.36 14.99
CA ALA A 5 -32.45 -9.42 13.98
C ALA A 5 -33.51 -9.15 12.89
N GLN A 6 -34.22 -10.18 12.43
CA GLN A 6 -35.32 -10.00 11.47
C GLN A 6 -36.47 -9.17 12.04
N GLN A 7 -36.82 -9.36 13.30
CA GLN A 7 -37.84 -8.53 13.97
C GLN A 7 -37.38 -7.07 14.08
N LEU A 8 -36.13 -6.83 14.46
CA LEU A 8 -35.54 -5.49 14.51
C LEU A 8 -35.57 -4.80 13.13
N VAL A 9 -35.17 -5.49 12.06
CA VAL A 9 -35.20 -4.94 10.70
C VAL A 9 -36.63 -4.63 10.26
N ARG A 10 -37.60 -5.51 10.53
CA ARG A 10 -39.01 -5.23 10.21
C ARG A 10 -39.54 -4.02 10.99
N ARG A 11 -39.20 -3.91 12.27
CA ARG A 11 -39.63 -2.79 13.11
C ARG A 11 -38.99 -1.47 12.67
N ALA A 12 -37.70 -1.48 12.31
CA ALA A 12 -36.99 -0.34 11.75
C ALA A 12 -37.69 0.19 10.49
N LYS A 13 -38.08 -0.70 9.57
CA LYS A 13 -38.83 -0.33 8.35
C LYS A 13 -40.21 0.24 8.63
N GLN A 14 -40.95 -0.33 9.59
CA GLN A 14 -42.28 0.18 9.97
C GLN A 14 -42.22 1.57 10.61
N LEU A 15 -41.17 1.84 11.38
CA LEU A 15 -41.00 3.11 12.10
C LEU A 15 -40.20 4.16 11.32
N GLY A 16 -39.56 3.78 10.22
CA GLY A 16 -38.69 4.68 9.46
C GLY A 16 -37.43 5.11 10.23
N VAL A 17 -36.90 4.26 11.12
CA VAL A 17 -35.74 4.57 11.97
C VAL A 17 -34.51 3.74 11.59
N ALA A 18 -33.32 4.28 11.84
CA ALA A 18 -32.06 3.54 11.73
C ALA A 18 -31.83 2.68 12.98
N VAL A 19 -31.40 1.43 12.79
CA VAL A 19 -31.04 0.51 13.88
C VAL A 19 -29.61 0.04 13.68
N VAL A 20 -28.77 0.26 14.69
CA VAL A 20 -27.39 -0.23 14.73
C VAL A 20 -27.32 -1.47 15.62
N VAL A 21 -26.74 -2.55 15.09
CA VAL A 21 -26.55 -3.81 15.81
C VAL A 21 -25.06 -4.07 15.98
N VAL A 22 -24.61 -4.25 17.22
CA VAL A 22 -23.21 -4.54 17.54
C VAL A 22 -23.03 -6.05 17.67
N GLY A 23 -22.16 -6.63 16.84
CA GLY A 23 -21.79 -8.04 16.89
C GLY A 23 -20.32 -8.22 17.23
N HIS A 24 -20.03 -8.78 18.42
CA HIS A 24 -18.66 -9.10 18.81
C HIS A 24 -18.17 -10.38 18.11
N VAL A 25 -16.95 -10.34 17.57
CA VAL A 25 -16.31 -11.52 16.97
C VAL A 25 -15.71 -12.37 18.09
N THR A 26 -16.20 -13.61 18.23
CA THR A 26 -15.68 -14.59 19.20
C THR A 26 -14.66 -15.53 18.53
N LYS A 27 -13.79 -16.16 19.34
CA LYS A 27 -12.63 -16.97 18.88
C LYS A 27 -12.98 -18.08 17.87
N ASN A 28 -14.23 -18.55 17.82
CA ASN A 28 -14.63 -19.66 16.95
C ASN A 28 -15.43 -19.25 15.71
N GLY A 29 -15.71 -17.95 15.49
CA GLY A 29 -16.37 -17.42 14.28
C GLY A 29 -17.78 -17.96 13.95
N THR A 30 -18.28 -18.93 14.72
CA THR A 30 -19.45 -19.79 14.39
C THR A 30 -20.65 -19.53 15.28
N LEU A 31 -20.45 -19.10 16.53
CA LEU A 31 -21.56 -18.90 17.47
C LEU A 31 -22.03 -17.44 17.42
N ALA A 32 -22.98 -17.17 16.52
CA ALA A 32 -23.68 -15.89 16.41
C ALA A 32 -22.81 -14.64 16.09
N GLY A 33 -21.75 -14.83 15.30
CA GLY A 33 -20.95 -13.71 14.81
C GLY A 33 -21.67 -12.86 13.74
N PRO A 34 -21.15 -11.67 13.41
CA PRO A 34 -21.71 -10.76 12.39
C PRO A 34 -21.97 -11.45 11.03
N ARG A 35 -21.16 -12.45 10.67
CA ARG A 35 -21.36 -13.28 9.46
C ARG A 35 -22.73 -13.98 9.41
N SER A 36 -23.26 -14.42 10.54
CA SER A 36 -24.58 -15.07 10.57
C SER A 36 -25.73 -14.09 10.24
N LEU A 37 -25.51 -12.80 10.47
CA LEU A 37 -26.49 -11.73 10.26
C LEU A 37 -26.33 -11.01 8.92
N GLU A 38 -25.19 -11.19 8.25
CA GLU A 38 -24.79 -10.49 7.03
C GLU A 38 -25.85 -10.50 5.91
N HIS A 39 -26.55 -11.62 5.71
CA HIS A 39 -27.61 -11.71 4.70
C HIS A 39 -28.91 -11.00 5.09
N VAL A 40 -29.13 -10.75 6.39
CA VAL A 40 -30.40 -10.25 6.94
C VAL A 40 -30.40 -8.73 7.14
N VAL A 41 -29.23 -8.11 7.21
CA VAL A 41 -29.05 -6.66 7.40
C VAL A 41 -28.78 -5.93 6.09
N ASP A 42 -29.03 -4.63 6.05
CA ASP A 42 -28.80 -3.81 4.86
C ASP A 42 -27.31 -3.42 4.70
N THR A 43 -26.62 -3.16 5.80
CA THR A 43 -25.20 -2.78 5.82
C THR A 43 -24.45 -3.61 6.86
N VAL A 44 -23.24 -4.08 6.52
CA VAL A 44 -22.31 -4.76 7.42
C VAL A 44 -21.02 -3.96 7.44
N LEU A 45 -20.65 -3.49 8.62
CA LEU A 45 -19.39 -2.81 8.87
C LEU A 45 -18.50 -3.70 9.74
N ALA A 46 -17.23 -3.79 9.37
CA ALA A 46 -16.17 -4.44 10.14
C ALA A 46 -15.29 -3.35 10.73
N PHE A 47 -15.13 -3.40 12.06
CA PHE A 47 -14.17 -2.55 12.77
C PHE A 47 -12.95 -3.38 13.11
N GLU A 48 -11.85 -3.10 12.43
CA GLU A 48 -10.62 -3.87 12.46
C GLU A 48 -9.50 -3.03 13.07
N GLY A 49 -8.63 -3.65 13.84
CA GLY A 49 -7.45 -3.00 14.41
C GLY A 49 -6.50 -4.06 14.91
N ASP A 50 -5.21 -3.88 14.61
CA ASP A 50 -4.17 -4.65 15.28
C ASP A 50 -3.96 -4.07 16.68
N ARG A 51 -3.59 -4.93 17.63
CA ARG A 51 -3.22 -4.51 18.99
C ARG A 51 -1.97 -3.62 18.97
N HIS A 52 -1.12 -3.79 17.96
CA HIS A 52 0.16 -3.10 17.85
C HIS A 52 0.10 -1.83 16.97
N HIS A 53 -1.04 -1.53 16.35
CA HIS A 53 -1.24 -0.31 15.59
C HIS A 53 -2.21 0.62 16.31
N ALA A 54 -1.91 1.92 16.34
CA ALA A 54 -2.80 2.94 16.93
C ALA A 54 -4.09 3.10 16.12
N LEU A 55 -4.00 2.88 14.80
CA LEU A 55 -5.10 3.05 13.87
C LEU A 55 -6.14 1.92 13.98
N ARG A 56 -7.39 2.29 13.72
CA ARG A 56 -8.56 1.44 13.63
C ARG A 56 -9.24 1.70 12.30
N PHE A 57 -9.58 0.63 11.61
CA PHE A 57 -10.16 0.66 10.27
C PHE A 57 -11.63 0.26 10.34
N LEU A 58 -12.51 1.12 9.84
CA LEU A 58 -13.92 0.81 9.63
C LEU A 58 -14.15 0.52 8.16
N ARG A 59 -14.49 -0.72 7.82
CA ARG A 59 -14.69 -1.20 6.44
C ARG A 59 -16.11 -1.68 6.22
N ALA A 60 -16.69 -1.39 5.07
CA ALA A 60 -17.98 -1.92 4.69
C ALA A 60 -17.83 -3.27 3.97
N LEU A 61 -18.28 -4.36 4.58
CA LEU A 61 -18.32 -5.68 3.92
C LEU A 61 -19.56 -5.82 3.01
N LYS A 62 -20.65 -5.13 3.38
CA LYS A 62 -21.89 -5.04 2.63
C LYS A 62 -22.48 -3.66 2.83
N HIS A 63 -22.92 -2.99 1.77
CA HIS A 63 -23.51 -1.66 1.87
C HIS A 63 -24.61 -1.51 0.82
N ARG A 64 -25.88 -1.59 1.23
CA ARG A 64 -27.01 -1.41 0.29
C ARG A 64 -27.28 0.04 -0.11
N PHE A 65 -26.68 0.98 0.61
CA PHE A 65 -26.90 2.42 0.43
C PHE A 65 -25.66 3.16 -0.11
N GLY A 66 -24.59 2.43 -0.47
CA GLY A 66 -23.35 3.03 -0.93
C GLY A 66 -22.27 2.01 -1.27
N SER A 67 -21.03 2.48 -1.40
CA SER A 67 -19.88 1.63 -1.74
C SER A 67 -19.43 0.79 -0.54
N THR A 68 -18.97 -0.44 -0.81
CA THR A 68 -18.26 -1.30 0.16
C THR A 68 -16.77 -0.99 0.25
N GLN A 69 -16.27 -0.16 -0.66
CA GLN A 69 -14.84 0.11 -0.79
C GLN A 69 -14.40 1.33 0.03
N GLU A 70 -15.27 1.95 0.84
CA GLU A 70 -14.92 3.12 1.65
C GLU A 70 -14.19 2.71 2.96
N LEU A 71 -13.23 3.53 3.41
CA LEU A 71 -12.47 3.33 4.65
C LEU A 71 -12.75 4.46 5.63
N GLY A 72 -13.19 4.12 6.84
CA GLY A 72 -12.97 4.99 7.99
C GLY A 72 -11.60 4.68 8.60
N VAL A 73 -10.77 5.69 8.81
CA VAL A 73 -9.52 5.57 9.56
C VAL A 73 -9.67 6.36 10.84
N LEU A 74 -9.58 5.68 11.97
CA LEU A 74 -9.83 6.25 13.29
C LEU A 74 -8.63 5.96 14.20
N GLU A 75 -8.43 6.79 15.20
CA GLU A 75 -7.46 6.56 16.27
C GLU A 75 -8.18 6.59 17.63
N MET A 76 -7.72 5.76 18.58
CA MET A 76 -8.23 5.80 19.95
C MET A 76 -7.47 6.84 20.77
N ALA A 77 -8.04 8.03 20.92
CA ALA A 77 -7.55 9.07 21.81
C ALA A 77 -8.07 8.89 23.24
N ALA A 78 -7.58 9.70 24.18
CA ALA A 78 -7.99 9.65 25.59
C ALA A 78 -9.51 9.85 25.80
N HIS A 79 -10.18 10.55 24.87
CA HIS A 79 -11.62 10.86 24.93
C HIS A 79 -12.47 9.96 24.01
N GLY A 80 -11.86 8.98 23.33
CA GLY A 80 -12.55 8.04 22.45
C GLY A 80 -11.98 7.98 21.04
N LEU A 81 -12.78 7.47 20.10
CA LEU A 81 -12.40 7.35 18.69
C LEU A 81 -12.46 8.72 17.99
N VAL A 82 -11.37 9.10 17.34
CA VAL A 82 -11.24 10.35 16.57
C VAL A 82 -10.95 10.00 15.12
N ASP A 83 -11.57 10.74 14.20
CA ASP A 83 -11.33 10.60 12.77
C ASP A 83 -9.91 11.08 12.40
N VAL A 84 -9.27 10.34 11.50
CA VAL A 84 -7.93 10.67 11.00
C VAL A 84 -8.08 11.27 9.60
N PRO A 85 -7.97 12.60 9.45
CA PRO A 85 -8.26 13.26 8.17
C PRO A 85 -7.21 12.96 7.10
N ASP A 86 -5.93 12.85 7.48
CA ASP A 86 -4.82 12.58 6.56
C ASP A 86 -4.04 11.30 6.92
N PRO A 87 -4.66 10.12 6.71
CA PRO A 87 -4.05 8.85 7.06
C PRO A 87 -2.78 8.56 6.25
N SER A 88 -2.67 9.09 5.03
CA SER A 88 -1.47 8.93 4.19
C SER A 88 -0.22 9.56 4.80
N SER A 89 -0.34 10.74 5.41
CA SER A 89 0.78 11.36 6.12
C SER A 89 1.25 10.50 7.29
N LEU A 90 0.34 9.85 8.02
CA LEU A 90 0.70 8.93 9.11
C LEU A 90 1.38 7.65 8.58
N PHE A 91 0.89 7.07 7.49
CA PHE A 91 1.50 5.88 6.90
C PHE A 91 2.90 6.09 6.36
N LEU A 92 3.25 7.34 6.03
CA LEU A 92 4.54 7.71 5.44
C LEU A 92 5.50 8.35 6.46
N ALA A 93 5.07 8.62 7.69
CA ALA A 93 5.82 9.39 8.68
C ALA A 93 7.15 8.73 9.10
N ASP A 94 7.14 7.41 9.30
CA ASP A 94 8.29 6.66 9.82
C ASP A 94 9.17 6.04 8.71
N ARG A 95 8.97 6.46 7.46
CA ARG A 95 9.68 5.86 6.33
C ARG A 95 11.18 6.18 6.39
N PRO A 96 12.06 5.16 6.43
CA PRO A 96 13.50 5.40 6.40
C PRO A 96 13.89 5.98 5.04
N ALA A 97 14.63 7.10 5.06
CA ALA A 97 15.13 7.74 3.85
C ALA A 97 16.06 6.79 3.08
N SER A 98 15.87 6.70 1.76
CA SER A 98 16.72 5.89 0.87
C SER A 98 16.84 4.41 1.25
N ALA A 99 15.81 3.82 1.86
CA ALA A 99 15.80 2.39 2.15
C ALA A 99 15.51 1.55 0.89
N ALA A 100 16.37 0.57 0.62
CA ALA A 100 16.10 -0.43 -0.40
C ALA A 100 14.91 -1.30 0.02
N GLY A 101 14.04 -1.61 -0.94
CA GLY A 101 12.83 -2.37 -0.67
C GLY A 101 11.62 -1.55 -0.25
N SER A 102 11.68 -0.22 -0.26
CA SER A 102 10.56 0.66 0.12
C SER A 102 10.04 1.44 -1.09
N VAL A 103 8.75 1.28 -1.43
CA VAL A 103 8.09 1.99 -2.54
C VAL A 103 6.69 2.44 -2.13
N VAL A 104 6.34 3.69 -2.46
CA VAL A 104 5.01 4.24 -2.16
C VAL A 104 4.04 4.01 -3.32
N VAL A 105 2.80 3.66 -2.99
CA VAL A 105 1.71 3.59 -3.95
C VAL A 105 0.45 4.30 -3.45
N PRO A 106 -0.18 5.16 -4.27
CA PRO A 106 -1.54 5.65 -4.04
C PRO A 106 -2.56 4.56 -4.39
N VAL A 107 -2.99 3.77 -3.41
CA VAL A 107 -4.02 2.74 -3.60
C VAL A 107 -5.41 3.37 -3.53
N MET A 108 -6.34 2.91 -4.37
CA MET A 108 -7.73 3.34 -4.26
C MET A 108 -8.43 2.52 -3.18
N HIS A 109 -8.93 3.21 -2.16
CA HIS A 109 -9.88 2.65 -1.23
C HIS A 109 -11.24 3.28 -1.50
N GLY A 110 -12.00 2.63 -2.39
CA GLY A 110 -13.27 3.13 -2.87
C GLY A 110 -13.06 4.33 -3.74
N THR A 111 -13.61 5.47 -3.34
CA THR A 111 -13.47 6.69 -4.12
C THR A 111 -12.23 7.50 -3.76
N ARG A 112 -11.59 7.21 -2.62
CA ARG A 112 -10.46 7.96 -2.08
C ARG A 112 -9.11 7.27 -2.35
N PRO A 113 -8.13 7.98 -2.91
CA PRO A 113 -6.75 7.51 -2.95
C PRO A 113 -6.12 7.59 -1.55
N LEU A 114 -5.42 6.53 -1.16
CA LEU A 114 -4.66 6.42 0.06
C LEU A 114 -3.23 6.02 -0.30
N LEU A 115 -2.27 6.88 -0.01
CA LEU A 115 -0.85 6.52 -0.16
C LEU A 115 -0.42 5.63 0.99
N VAL A 116 0.19 4.50 0.63
CA VAL A 116 0.76 3.52 1.55
C VAL A 116 2.15 3.12 1.09
N GLU A 117 3.01 2.79 2.04
CA GLU A 117 4.32 2.21 1.77
C GLU A 117 4.21 0.69 1.61
N VAL A 118 4.77 0.18 0.52
CA VAL A 118 5.04 -1.24 0.32
C VAL A 118 6.51 -1.50 0.61
N GLN A 119 6.74 -2.50 1.45
CA GLN A 119 8.05 -2.93 1.89
C GLN A 119 8.34 -4.34 1.39
N ALA A 120 9.58 -4.57 0.99
CA ALA A 120 10.08 -5.89 0.62
C ALA A 120 11.46 -6.13 1.23
N LEU A 121 11.71 -7.38 1.61
CA LEU A 121 13.01 -7.89 2.03
C LEU A 121 13.28 -9.18 1.28
N VAL A 122 14.44 -9.25 0.64
CA VAL A 122 14.91 -10.43 -0.07
C VAL A 122 16.18 -10.92 0.58
N GLY A 123 16.14 -12.13 1.14
CA GLY A 123 17.24 -12.73 1.89
C GLY A 123 17.70 -14.06 1.30
N ALA A 124 18.86 -14.51 1.74
CA ALA A 124 19.28 -15.89 1.51
C ALA A 124 18.28 -16.86 2.17
N PRO A 125 17.96 -18.00 1.53
CA PRO A 125 17.12 -19.00 2.15
C PRO A 125 17.80 -19.58 3.39
N VAL A 126 17.01 -19.94 4.40
CA VAL A 126 17.53 -20.61 5.59
C VAL A 126 18.04 -22.01 5.24
N ASP A 127 19.27 -22.33 5.64
CA ASP A 127 19.93 -23.61 5.41
C ASP A 127 19.03 -24.80 5.82
N GLY A 128 18.98 -25.82 4.97
CA GLY A 128 18.23 -27.05 5.23
C GLY A 128 16.73 -27.00 4.88
N THR A 129 16.21 -25.89 4.34
CA THR A 129 14.82 -25.83 3.85
C THR A 129 14.73 -26.09 2.34
N PRO A 130 13.86 -27.00 1.87
CA PRO A 130 13.76 -27.35 0.44
C PRO A 130 13.04 -26.29 -0.42
N ARG A 131 12.44 -25.25 0.19
CA ARG A 131 11.72 -24.19 -0.53
C ARG A 131 11.98 -22.83 0.11
N ALA A 132 12.26 -21.85 -0.74
CA ALA A 132 12.34 -20.44 -0.36
C ALA A 132 11.00 -19.95 0.23
N ARG A 133 11.10 -19.23 1.36
CA ARG A 133 9.96 -18.64 2.06
C ARG A 133 9.38 -17.49 1.27
N ARG A 134 8.06 -17.40 1.23
CA ARG A 134 7.31 -16.30 0.61
C ARG A 134 6.25 -15.85 1.60
N VAL A 135 6.46 -14.69 2.20
CA VAL A 135 5.61 -14.16 3.27
C VAL A 135 5.00 -12.85 2.80
N ALA A 136 3.66 -12.77 2.86
CA ALA A 136 2.90 -11.59 2.47
C ALA A 136 2.08 -11.09 3.66
N GLN A 137 2.22 -9.81 4.03
CA GLN A 137 1.42 -9.16 5.05
C GLN A 137 0.70 -7.93 4.47
N GLY A 138 -0.64 -7.94 4.48
CA GLY A 138 -1.41 -6.88 3.83
C GLY A 138 -1.49 -6.99 2.30
N ILE A 139 -0.89 -8.04 1.72
CA ILE A 139 -0.91 -8.37 0.28
C ILE A 139 -1.47 -9.79 0.14
N ASP A 140 -2.19 -10.05 -0.96
CA ASP A 140 -2.62 -11.39 -1.31
C ASP A 140 -1.40 -12.30 -1.66
N PRO A 141 -1.25 -13.48 -1.03
CA PRO A 141 -0.11 -14.38 -1.29
C PRO A 141 -0.03 -14.89 -2.73
N ALA A 142 -1.16 -15.10 -3.41
CA ALA A 142 -1.15 -15.57 -4.80
C ALA A 142 -0.69 -14.45 -5.74
N ARG A 143 -1.08 -13.20 -5.47
CA ARG A 143 -0.55 -12.02 -6.15
C ARG A 143 0.95 -11.88 -5.97
N LEU A 144 1.47 -12.03 -4.75
CA LEU A 144 2.93 -12.02 -4.52
C LEU A 144 3.63 -13.10 -5.34
N ALA A 145 3.11 -14.33 -5.36
CA ALA A 145 3.69 -15.43 -6.12
C ALA A 145 3.70 -15.14 -7.64
N MET A 146 2.63 -14.55 -8.17
CA MET A 146 2.54 -14.13 -9.57
C MET A 146 3.59 -13.07 -9.91
N LEU A 147 3.72 -12.02 -9.09
CA LEU A 147 4.71 -10.96 -9.32
C LEU A 147 6.14 -11.47 -9.27
N LEU A 148 6.45 -12.42 -8.37
CA LEU A 148 7.76 -13.07 -8.31
C LEU A 148 8.07 -13.88 -9.59
N ALA A 149 7.06 -14.55 -10.15
CA ALA A 149 7.23 -15.27 -11.41
C ALA A 149 7.50 -14.31 -12.57
N VAL A 150 6.74 -13.21 -12.68
CA VAL A 150 6.97 -12.19 -13.72
C VAL A 150 8.34 -11.54 -13.58
N LEU A 151 8.76 -11.17 -12.37
CA LEU A 151 10.09 -10.60 -12.11
C LEU A 151 11.21 -11.55 -12.54
N SER A 152 11.08 -12.84 -12.26
CA SER A 152 12.08 -13.84 -12.63
C SER A 152 12.13 -14.07 -14.14
N GLU A 153 10.98 -14.28 -14.78
CA GLU A 153 10.89 -14.72 -16.19
C GLU A 153 10.96 -13.56 -17.20
N ARG A 154 10.62 -12.33 -16.80
CA ARG A 154 10.50 -11.17 -17.71
C ARG A 154 11.50 -10.06 -17.43
N CYS A 155 12.05 -10.01 -16.21
CA CYS A 155 12.90 -8.91 -15.77
C CYS A 155 14.30 -9.35 -15.33
N ASP A 156 14.63 -10.64 -15.41
CA ASP A 156 15.91 -11.22 -14.98
C ASP A 156 16.25 -10.90 -13.51
N VAL A 157 15.22 -10.75 -12.67
CA VAL A 157 15.38 -10.50 -11.24
C VAL A 157 15.43 -11.85 -10.54
N ALA A 158 16.65 -12.29 -10.21
CA ALA A 158 16.90 -13.61 -9.62
C ALA A 158 16.38 -13.73 -8.17
N VAL A 159 15.07 -14.02 -7.99
CA VAL A 159 14.42 -14.20 -6.68
C VAL A 159 13.94 -15.62 -6.41
N GLY A 160 14.00 -16.53 -7.40
CA GLY A 160 13.44 -17.87 -7.31
C GLY A 160 13.99 -18.73 -6.14
N GLY A 161 15.26 -18.54 -5.81
CA GLY A 161 15.94 -19.23 -4.70
C GLY A 161 16.10 -18.40 -3.43
N SER A 162 15.45 -17.24 -3.31
CA SER A 162 15.61 -16.32 -2.18
C SER A 162 14.34 -16.27 -1.34
N ASP A 163 14.51 -16.13 -0.03
CA ASP A 163 13.38 -15.85 0.86
C ASP A 163 12.88 -14.43 0.58
N VAL A 164 11.57 -14.29 0.34
CA VAL A 164 10.93 -13.00 0.06
C VAL A 164 9.85 -12.72 1.10
N TYR A 165 9.98 -11.56 1.73
CA TYR A 165 8.99 -10.99 2.62
C TYR A 165 8.48 -9.71 1.97
N ALA A 166 7.17 -9.55 1.87
CA ALA A 166 6.53 -8.34 1.37
C ALA A 166 5.41 -7.92 2.32
N SER A 167 5.37 -6.64 2.67
CA SER A 167 4.39 -6.09 3.59
C SER A 167 3.90 -4.71 3.17
N VAL A 168 2.69 -4.36 3.60
CA VAL A 168 2.18 -2.98 3.51
C VAL A 168 2.26 -2.35 4.90
N ALA A 169 2.86 -1.16 4.98
CA ALA A 169 2.98 -0.43 6.23
C ALA A 169 1.61 0.00 6.79
N GLY A 170 1.53 0.18 8.10
CA GLY A 170 0.33 0.69 8.77
C GLY A 170 -0.83 -0.30 8.89
N GLY A 171 -0.60 -1.61 8.66
CA GLY A 171 -1.61 -2.65 8.82
C GLY A 171 -2.72 -2.61 7.75
N VAL A 172 -2.51 -1.87 6.66
CA VAL A 172 -3.47 -1.76 5.56
C VAL A 172 -3.43 -3.02 4.70
N ARG A 173 -4.61 -3.55 4.34
CA ARG A 173 -4.72 -4.59 3.31
C ARG A 173 -4.96 -3.94 1.95
N VAL A 174 -4.15 -4.32 0.97
CA VAL A 174 -4.19 -3.78 -0.39
C VAL A 174 -4.70 -4.87 -1.33
N ALA A 175 -5.89 -4.65 -1.87
CA ALA A 175 -6.51 -5.50 -2.91
C ALA A 175 -6.48 -4.85 -4.30
N ASP A 176 -5.98 -3.61 -4.38
CA ASP A 176 -6.00 -2.79 -5.59
C ASP A 176 -4.93 -3.25 -6.60
N PRO A 177 -5.27 -3.60 -7.85
CA PRO A 177 -4.30 -3.95 -8.90
C PRO A 177 -3.26 -2.85 -9.17
N GLY A 178 -3.58 -1.58 -8.86
CA GLY A 178 -2.64 -0.46 -8.99
C GLY A 178 -1.38 -0.57 -8.14
N ALA A 179 -1.37 -1.48 -7.14
CA ALA A 179 -0.22 -1.73 -6.29
C ALA A 179 0.80 -2.72 -6.85
N ASP A 180 0.47 -3.45 -7.92
CA ASP A 180 1.31 -4.52 -8.43
C ASP A 180 2.69 -4.01 -8.85
N LEU A 181 2.74 -2.86 -9.54
CA LEU A 181 4.00 -2.22 -9.92
C LEU A 181 4.84 -1.83 -8.70
N ALA A 182 4.23 -1.25 -7.66
CA ALA A 182 4.94 -0.84 -6.45
C ALA A 182 5.50 -2.03 -5.68
N ILE A 183 4.73 -3.13 -5.58
CA ILE A 183 5.19 -4.38 -4.98
C ILE A 183 6.37 -4.96 -5.76
N ALA A 184 6.28 -5.00 -7.09
CA ALA A 184 7.34 -5.51 -7.92
C ALA A 184 8.63 -4.66 -7.83
N LEU A 185 8.48 -3.32 -7.83
CA LEU A 185 9.61 -2.39 -7.65
C LEU A 185 10.24 -2.51 -6.26
N ALA A 186 9.44 -2.70 -5.19
CA ALA A 186 9.96 -2.93 -3.85
C ALA A 186 10.82 -4.22 -3.83
N ILE A 187 10.34 -5.32 -4.41
CA ILE A 187 11.10 -6.57 -4.48
C ILE A 187 12.40 -6.39 -5.29
N ALA A 188 12.33 -5.77 -6.46
CA ALA A 188 13.50 -5.50 -7.30
C ALA A 188 14.52 -4.58 -6.59
N SER A 189 14.02 -3.57 -5.86
CA SER A 189 14.83 -2.67 -5.04
C SER A 189 15.54 -3.42 -3.92
N ALA A 190 14.82 -4.25 -3.17
CA ALA A 190 15.39 -5.07 -2.10
C ALA A 190 16.43 -6.06 -2.64
N ARG A 191 16.15 -6.72 -3.76
CA ARG A 191 17.08 -7.68 -4.37
C ARG A 191 18.38 -7.04 -4.87
N SER A 192 18.29 -5.83 -5.43
CA SER A 192 19.45 -5.12 -5.97
C SER A 192 20.18 -4.27 -4.94
N GLY A 193 19.62 -4.08 -3.75
CA GLY A 193 20.14 -3.14 -2.74
C GLY A 193 20.05 -1.67 -3.18
N ARG A 194 19.29 -1.37 -4.25
CA ARG A 194 19.17 -0.02 -4.81
C ARG A 194 17.82 0.57 -4.43
N PRO A 195 17.75 1.63 -3.61
CA PRO A 195 16.49 2.24 -3.25
C PRO A 195 15.83 2.96 -4.43
N VAL A 196 14.50 2.95 -4.43
CA VAL A 196 13.69 3.85 -5.27
C VAL A 196 13.66 5.23 -4.61
N GLY A 197 13.53 6.31 -5.39
CA GLY A 197 13.48 7.67 -4.85
C GLY A 197 12.35 7.85 -3.84
N ASP A 198 12.62 8.58 -2.75
CA ASP A 198 11.64 8.78 -1.67
C ASP A 198 10.40 9.59 -2.13
N ASP A 199 10.60 10.38 -3.18
CA ASP A 199 9.65 11.26 -3.86
C ASP A 199 8.95 10.59 -5.07
N VAL A 200 9.09 9.28 -5.23
CA VAL A 200 8.51 8.51 -6.34
C VAL A 200 7.35 7.65 -5.86
N VAL A 201 6.21 7.77 -6.53
CA VAL A 201 5.12 6.79 -6.44
C VAL A 201 5.10 5.88 -7.66
N ALA A 202 4.61 4.65 -7.48
CA ALA A 202 4.43 3.71 -8.57
C ALA A 202 2.98 3.22 -8.65
N ILE A 203 2.42 3.23 -9.84
CA ILE A 203 1.01 2.92 -10.10
C ILE A 203 0.96 2.04 -11.34
N GLY A 204 0.33 0.88 -11.25
CA GLY A 204 0.08 0.05 -12.42
C GLY A 204 -0.16 -1.41 -12.07
N GLU A 205 -0.98 -2.04 -12.90
CA GLU A 205 -1.20 -3.50 -12.86
C GLU A 205 -0.13 -4.18 -13.72
N VAL A 206 0.39 -5.31 -13.25
CA VAL A 206 1.42 -6.08 -13.95
C VAL A 206 0.77 -7.31 -14.58
N GLY A 207 0.87 -7.40 -15.91
CA GLY A 207 0.46 -8.61 -16.64
C GLY A 207 1.51 -9.72 -16.61
N LEU A 208 1.10 -10.94 -16.93
CA LEU A 208 2.00 -12.12 -16.97
C LEU A 208 3.06 -12.02 -18.08
N GLY A 209 2.82 -11.19 -19.10
CA GLY A 209 3.81 -10.87 -20.14
C GLY A 209 4.86 -9.87 -19.68
N GLY A 210 4.71 -9.28 -18.49
CA GLY A 210 5.55 -8.19 -18.00
C GLY A 210 5.09 -6.82 -18.48
N GLU A 211 3.96 -6.72 -19.18
CA GLU A 211 3.36 -5.45 -19.61
C GLU A 211 2.72 -4.71 -18.42
N LEU A 212 2.76 -3.38 -18.47
CA LEU A 212 2.06 -2.53 -17.51
C LEU A 212 0.70 -2.09 -18.05
N ARG A 213 -0.33 -2.35 -17.26
CA ARG A 213 -1.73 -2.11 -17.62
C ARG A 213 -2.29 -0.94 -16.82
N GLN A 214 -3.20 -0.20 -17.46
CA GLN A 214 -3.92 0.90 -16.82
C GLN A 214 -4.73 0.41 -15.62
N VAL A 215 -4.92 1.30 -14.65
CA VAL A 215 -5.75 1.04 -13.47
C VAL A 215 -6.76 2.15 -13.28
N ALA A 216 -7.84 1.83 -12.57
CA ALA A 216 -8.93 2.76 -12.32
C ALA A 216 -8.46 4.01 -11.55
N HIS A 217 -9.12 5.14 -11.85
CA HIS A 217 -8.99 6.42 -11.14
C HIS A 217 -7.57 6.99 -11.07
N ILE A 218 -6.76 6.78 -12.11
CA ILE A 218 -5.37 7.25 -12.15
C ILE A 218 -5.21 8.75 -11.92
N GLU A 219 -6.10 9.59 -12.45
CA GLU A 219 -6.09 11.04 -12.19
C GLU A 219 -6.20 11.37 -10.70
N ARG A 220 -7.11 10.72 -9.97
CA ARG A 220 -7.27 10.93 -8.53
C ARG A 220 -6.02 10.51 -7.77
N ARG A 221 -5.42 9.38 -8.15
CA ARG A 221 -4.16 8.90 -7.57
C ARG A 221 -3.02 9.91 -7.79
N LEU A 222 -2.92 10.47 -8.99
CA LEU A 222 -1.91 11.48 -9.33
C LEU A 222 -2.15 12.79 -8.56
N VAL A 223 -3.39 13.27 -8.48
CA VAL A 223 -3.75 14.49 -7.72
C VAL A 223 -3.36 14.34 -6.25
N GLU A 224 -3.67 13.20 -5.63
CA GLU A 224 -3.32 12.95 -4.24
C GLU A 224 -1.81 12.81 -4.02
N SER A 225 -1.11 12.18 -4.97
CA SER A 225 0.35 12.10 -4.94
C SER A 225 0.99 13.49 -5.03
N SER A 226 0.45 14.37 -5.88
CA SER A 226 0.88 15.77 -5.96
C SER A 226 0.53 16.55 -4.68
N ARG A 227 -0.64 16.31 -4.06
CA ARG A 227 -1.05 16.94 -2.79
C ARG A 227 -0.04 16.65 -1.68
N LEU A 228 0.46 15.41 -1.63
CA LEU A 228 1.48 14.96 -0.68
C LEU A 228 2.92 15.23 -1.15
N ARG A 229 3.08 16.05 -2.20
CA ARG A 229 4.37 16.57 -2.69
C ARG A 229 5.34 15.50 -3.21
N PHE A 230 4.82 14.40 -3.75
CA PHE A 230 5.64 13.51 -4.57
C PHE A 230 6.07 14.23 -5.86
N GLU A 231 7.30 14.01 -6.30
CA GLU A 231 7.87 14.70 -7.48
C GLU A 231 7.70 13.87 -8.74
N ALA A 232 7.59 12.54 -8.64
CA ALA A 232 7.39 11.68 -9.80
C ALA A 232 6.41 10.53 -9.56
N ALA A 233 5.68 10.17 -10.61
CA ALA A 233 4.81 9.00 -10.64
C ALA A 233 5.19 8.10 -11.81
N ILE A 234 5.56 6.85 -11.54
CA ILE A 234 5.75 5.82 -12.58
C ILE A 234 4.39 5.21 -12.87
N VAL A 235 3.98 5.27 -14.14
CA VAL A 235 2.65 4.86 -14.60
C VAL A 235 2.73 4.03 -15.89
N PRO A 236 1.68 3.28 -16.26
CA PRO A 236 1.63 2.53 -17.50
C PRO A 236 1.72 3.47 -18.71
N ALA A 237 2.50 3.11 -19.72
CA ALA A 237 2.65 3.92 -20.94
C ALA A 237 1.34 4.07 -21.72
N SER A 238 0.44 3.11 -21.56
CA SER A 238 -0.90 3.11 -22.15
C SER A 238 -1.81 4.21 -21.61
N LEU A 239 -1.46 4.90 -20.51
CA LEU A 239 -2.21 6.05 -19.99
C LEU A 239 -2.56 7.04 -21.12
N PRO A 240 -3.77 7.62 -21.20
CA PRO A 240 -4.09 8.57 -22.26
C PRO A 240 -3.20 9.82 -22.19
N ALA A 241 -2.89 10.43 -23.34
CA ALA A 241 -1.95 11.56 -23.41
C ALA A 241 -2.53 12.87 -22.86
N ASP A 242 -3.87 12.97 -22.83
CA ASP A 242 -4.68 14.07 -22.29
C ASP A 242 -4.77 14.05 -20.76
N VAL A 243 -4.33 12.97 -20.10
CA VAL A 243 -4.20 12.95 -18.63
C VAL A 243 -3.13 13.96 -18.21
N VAL A 244 -3.58 15.08 -17.68
CA VAL A 244 -2.73 16.19 -17.24
C VAL A 244 -2.01 15.81 -15.95
N SER A 245 -0.71 16.12 -15.90
CA SER A 245 0.09 16.00 -14.69
C SER A 245 -0.34 17.06 -13.68
N PRO A 246 -0.82 16.69 -12.48
CA PRO A 246 -1.26 17.66 -11.49
C PRO A 246 -0.06 18.38 -10.87
N GLY A 247 -0.10 19.72 -10.85
CA GLY A 247 0.94 20.55 -10.24
C GLY A 247 2.32 20.31 -10.84
N SER A 248 3.31 20.00 -9.99
CA SER A 248 4.69 19.72 -10.37
C SER A 248 5.01 18.23 -10.51
N LEU A 249 4.01 17.35 -10.40
CA LEU A 249 4.23 15.90 -10.43
C LEU A 249 4.67 15.45 -11.82
N ARG A 250 5.88 14.92 -11.95
CA ARG A 250 6.39 14.39 -13.22
C ARG A 250 5.85 12.98 -13.47
N VAL A 251 5.11 12.81 -14.56
CA VAL A 251 4.61 11.50 -14.99
C VAL A 251 5.66 10.76 -15.83
N VAL A 252 6.13 9.61 -15.34
CA VAL A 252 7.09 8.73 -16.00
C VAL A 252 6.37 7.51 -16.53
N ARG A 253 6.30 7.39 -17.86
CA ARG A 253 5.56 6.33 -18.55
C ARG A 253 6.45 5.12 -18.82
N ALA A 254 5.98 3.93 -18.49
CA ALA A 254 6.66 2.66 -18.77
C ALA A 254 5.68 1.64 -19.36
N GLY A 255 6.04 1.00 -20.46
CA GLY A 255 5.22 -0.02 -21.12
C GLY A 255 5.40 -1.41 -20.50
N THR A 256 6.56 -1.67 -19.90
CA THR A 256 6.90 -2.94 -19.26
C THR A 256 7.44 -2.76 -17.85
N LEU A 257 7.37 -3.83 -17.06
CA LEU A 257 7.95 -3.88 -15.73
C LEU A 257 9.46 -3.63 -15.76
N SER A 258 10.17 -4.17 -16.76
CA SER A 258 11.61 -3.95 -16.96
C SER A 258 11.94 -2.48 -17.21
N GLU A 259 11.15 -1.79 -18.04
CA GLU A 259 11.29 -0.35 -18.26
C GLU A 259 11.02 0.46 -16.98
N ALA A 260 10.01 0.07 -16.20
CA ALA A 260 9.71 0.74 -14.94
C ALA A 260 10.82 0.56 -13.90
N ILE A 261 11.41 -0.63 -13.79
CA ILE A 261 12.58 -0.89 -12.93
C ILE A 261 13.75 0.01 -13.36
N ALA A 262 14.04 0.08 -14.66
CA ALA A 262 15.11 0.95 -15.17
C ALA A 262 14.83 2.44 -14.88
N ALA A 263 13.57 2.89 -15.05
CA ALA A 263 13.17 4.25 -14.77
C ALA A 263 13.28 4.61 -13.28
N ALA A 264 12.84 3.72 -12.40
CA ALA A 264 12.89 3.88 -10.94
C ALA A 264 14.33 4.10 -10.47
N PHE A 265 15.29 3.31 -10.99
CA PHE A 265 16.68 3.43 -10.59
C PHE A 265 17.44 4.58 -11.26
N ARG A 266 17.03 5.03 -12.46
CA ARG A 266 17.61 6.23 -13.13
C ARG A 266 17.19 7.53 -12.46
N ALA A 267 15.97 7.62 -11.95
CA ALA A 267 15.46 8.81 -11.29
C ALA A 267 16.35 9.24 -10.10
N ARG A 268 16.90 8.28 -9.36
CA ARG A 268 17.81 8.51 -8.24
C ARG A 268 19.19 9.04 -8.69
N SER A 269 19.80 8.43 -9.71
CA SER A 269 21.14 8.83 -10.17
C SER A 269 21.21 10.31 -10.57
N ARG A 270 20.14 10.84 -11.19
CA ARG A 270 20.04 12.28 -11.52
C ARG A 270 19.91 13.18 -10.30
N ARG A 271 19.34 12.68 -9.19
CA ARG A 271 19.20 13.40 -7.93
C ARG A 271 20.49 13.38 -7.13
N GLU A 272 21.16 12.23 -7.02
CA GLU A 272 22.51 12.13 -6.43
C GLU A 272 23.50 13.05 -7.14
N GLN A 273 23.40 13.20 -8.48
CA GLN A 273 24.22 14.14 -9.26
C GLN A 273 23.81 15.62 -9.11
N ARG A 274 22.58 15.91 -8.67
CA ARG A 274 22.06 17.28 -8.46
C ARG A 274 22.12 17.74 -7.01
N ALA A 275 22.29 16.82 -6.06
CA ALA A 275 22.54 17.17 -4.67
C ALA A 275 23.86 17.95 -4.62
N PRO A 276 23.89 19.17 -4.02
CA PRO A 276 25.15 19.88 -3.87
C PRO A 276 26.10 19.02 -3.04
N ALA A 277 27.35 18.91 -3.48
CA ALA A 277 28.43 18.27 -2.74
C ALA A 277 28.73 19.04 -1.44
N CYS A 278 27.83 18.94 -0.47
CA CYS A 278 27.96 19.54 0.86
C CYS A 278 28.15 18.43 1.88
N LEU A 279 29.29 17.75 1.83
CA LEU A 279 29.84 16.93 2.91
C LEU A 279 31.31 16.67 2.62
N ASN A 280 32.13 17.70 2.79
CA ASN A 280 33.58 17.63 3.04
C ASN A 280 34.07 19.01 3.50
N ALA A 281 33.63 19.46 4.68
CA ALA A 281 34.21 20.63 5.33
C ALA A 281 33.88 20.69 6.83
N VAL A 282 34.39 19.74 7.64
CA VAL A 282 34.86 20.04 9.02
C VAL A 282 35.97 19.03 9.36
N ALA A 283 37.14 19.15 8.74
CA ALA A 283 38.38 18.69 9.35
C ALA A 283 38.96 19.90 10.09
N GLY A 284 38.69 20.00 11.39
CA GLY A 284 39.31 21.00 12.25
C GLY A 284 40.83 20.76 12.34
N PRO A 285 41.65 21.80 12.46
CA PRO A 285 43.09 21.64 12.55
C PRO A 285 43.48 20.93 13.86
N PRO A 286 44.57 20.14 13.88
CA PRO A 286 45.03 19.50 15.11
C PRO A 286 45.58 20.56 16.07
N ILE A 287 45.09 20.55 17.30
CA ILE A 287 45.61 21.35 18.40
C ILE A 287 47.01 20.83 18.73
N ALA A 288 48.03 21.65 18.48
CA ALA A 288 49.39 21.41 18.94
C ALA A 288 49.47 21.66 20.46
N LEU A 289 49.71 20.59 21.23
CA LEU A 289 50.14 20.67 22.62
C LEU A 289 51.61 21.10 22.65
N VAL A 290 51.86 22.32 23.11
CA VAL A 290 53.21 22.79 23.47
C VAL A 290 53.51 22.28 24.88
N SER A 291 54.65 21.59 25.02
CA SER A 291 55.34 21.34 26.29
C SER A 291 56.44 22.39 26.49
#